data_AF-A0A369YD46-F1
#
_entry.id   AF-A0A369YD46-F1
#
_cell.length_a   1.000
_cell.length_b   1.000
_cell.length_c   1.000
_cell.angle_alpha   90.00
_cell.angle_beta   90.00
_cell.angle_gamma   90.00
#
_symmetry.space_group_name_H-M   'P 1'
#
loop_
_entity.id
_entity.type
_entity.pdbx_description
1 polymer ?
#
loop_
_entity_poly.entity_id
_entity_poly.type
_entity_poly.pdbx_seq_one_letter_code
_entity_poly.pdbx_strand_id
1 'polypeptide(L)'
;MKKLVAVLGFVLSVSSYAEFDQARFDKDTAYYNEHKADAQAIITLLSVFNADNDGLRKAFENRANGDAEQWSKLLGRVNKARDYGDKLEVFMHFQSCKNAVSQANLLWTSAASMVNDFSEWDNPESFRLKQYQEARKSFRTNYANCKDEVKSPPQKEKYN
;
A
#
# COMPACT_ATOMS: atom_id res chain seq x y z
N MET A 1 -14.07 53.34 -49.13
CA MET A 1 -13.18 52.45 -48.34
C MET A 1 -13.66 52.43 -46.90
N LYS A 2 -14.09 51.26 -46.40
CA LYS A 2 -13.88 50.75 -45.03
C LYS A 2 -14.61 49.40 -44.94
N LYS A 3 -13.82 48.32 -45.01
CA LYS A 3 -14.27 46.94 -44.87
C LYS A 3 -14.56 46.69 -43.39
N LEU A 4 -15.79 46.30 -43.05
CA LEU A 4 -16.11 45.74 -41.74
C LEU A 4 -16.00 44.22 -41.87
N VAL A 5 -14.88 43.68 -41.41
CA VAL A 5 -14.71 42.24 -41.22
C VAL A 5 -15.11 41.96 -39.77
N ALA A 6 -16.28 41.40 -39.57
CA ALA A 6 -16.68 40.85 -38.28
C ALA A 6 -15.99 39.50 -38.11
N VAL A 7 -14.86 39.49 -37.38
CA VAL A 7 -14.20 38.25 -36.96
C VAL A 7 -14.97 37.69 -35.78
N LEU A 8 -15.95 36.84 -36.07
CA LEU A 8 -16.54 35.91 -35.10
C LEU A 8 -15.53 34.79 -34.85
N GLY A 9 -14.56 35.06 -33.98
CA GLY A 9 -13.69 34.04 -33.41
C GLY A 9 -14.50 33.24 -32.39
N PHE A 10 -15.09 32.14 -32.84
CA PHE A 10 -15.75 31.15 -32.00
C PHE A 10 -14.70 30.57 -31.04
N VAL A 11 -14.76 30.96 -29.76
CA VAL A 11 -14.00 30.30 -28.71
C VAL A 11 -14.62 28.91 -28.53
N LEU A 12 -14.03 27.89 -29.16
CA LEU A 12 -14.27 26.51 -28.78
C LEU A 12 -13.58 26.28 -27.43
N SER A 13 -14.24 26.68 -26.35
CA SER A 13 -14.01 26.08 -25.05
C SER A 13 -14.52 24.64 -25.14
N VAL A 14 -13.68 23.72 -25.61
CA VAL A 14 -13.87 22.30 -25.36
C VAL A 14 -13.63 22.10 -23.87
N SER A 15 -14.70 22.30 -23.10
CA SER A 15 -14.86 21.65 -21.80
C SER A 15 -14.92 20.16 -22.11
N SER A 16 -13.77 19.50 -22.16
CA SER A 16 -13.72 18.04 -22.15
C SER A 16 -14.25 17.60 -20.78
N TYR A 17 -15.58 17.48 -20.67
CA TYR A 17 -16.15 16.63 -19.64
C TYR A 17 -15.59 15.25 -19.94
N ALA A 18 -14.65 14.82 -19.11
CA ALA A 18 -14.13 13.49 -19.19
C ALA A 18 -15.34 12.54 -19.02
N GLU A 19 -15.55 11.70 -20.03
CA GLU A 19 -16.75 10.86 -20.13
C GLU A 19 -16.68 9.77 -19.07
N PHE A 20 -17.75 9.59 -18.32
CA PHE A 20 -17.79 8.61 -17.25
C PHE A 20 -17.45 7.19 -17.75
N ASP A 21 -16.36 6.63 -17.23
CA ASP A 21 -15.86 5.28 -17.52
C ASP A 21 -16.67 4.22 -16.74
N GLN A 22 -17.88 3.93 -17.25
CA GLN A 22 -18.79 2.93 -16.70
C GLN A 22 -18.15 1.54 -16.61
N ALA A 23 -17.38 1.13 -17.62
CA ALA A 23 -16.77 -0.19 -17.67
C ALA A 23 -15.76 -0.39 -16.54
N ARG A 24 -14.93 0.61 -16.26
CA ARG A 24 -13.98 0.56 -15.15
C ARG A 24 -14.69 0.63 -13.80
N PHE A 25 -15.72 1.47 -13.66
CA PHE A 25 -16.52 1.54 -12.43
C PHE A 25 -17.18 0.20 -12.09
N ASP A 26 -17.77 -0.49 -13.06
CA ASP A 26 -18.40 -1.80 -12.85
C ASP A 26 -17.36 -2.86 -12.50
N LYS A 27 -16.20 -2.86 -13.18
CA LYS A 27 -15.10 -3.78 -12.88
C LYS A 27 -14.60 -3.60 -11.45
N ASP A 28 -14.30 -2.36 -11.03
CA ASP A 28 -13.82 -2.07 -9.68
C ASP A 28 -14.89 -2.37 -8.62
N THR A 29 -16.17 -2.17 -8.92
CA THR A 29 -17.28 -2.49 -7.99
C THR A 29 -17.43 -3.98 -7.79
N ALA A 30 -17.39 -4.77 -8.87
CA ALA A 30 -17.42 -6.23 -8.79
C ALA A 30 -16.22 -6.75 -7.98
N TYR A 31 -15.03 -6.26 -8.31
CA TYR A 31 -13.78 -6.61 -7.63
C TYR A 31 -13.78 -6.21 -6.14
N TYR A 32 -14.32 -5.04 -5.79
CA TYR A 32 -14.50 -4.62 -4.39
C TYR A 32 -15.33 -5.64 -3.62
N ASN A 33 -16.48 -6.04 -4.16
CA ASN A 33 -17.39 -6.97 -3.50
C ASN A 33 -16.77 -8.36 -3.32
N GLU A 34 -16.03 -8.84 -4.31
CA GLU A 34 -15.35 -10.14 -4.28
C GLU A 34 -14.22 -10.19 -3.24
N HIS A 35 -13.37 -9.16 -3.20
CA HIS A 35 -12.11 -9.21 -2.46
C HIS A 35 -12.06 -8.41 -1.15
N LYS A 36 -13.15 -7.77 -0.74
CA LYS A 36 -13.19 -6.98 0.51
C LYS A 36 -12.73 -7.78 1.73
N ALA A 37 -13.14 -9.05 1.83
CA ALA A 37 -12.76 -9.91 2.94
C ALA A 37 -11.25 -10.23 2.95
N ASP A 38 -10.64 -10.47 1.78
CA ASP A 38 -9.20 -10.66 1.65
C ASP A 38 -8.44 -9.39 2.07
N ALA A 39 -8.89 -8.21 1.61
CA ALA A 39 -8.31 -6.93 2.00
C ALA A 39 -8.43 -6.64 3.51
N GLN A 40 -9.56 -6.98 4.12
CA GLN A 40 -9.73 -6.91 5.59
C GLN A 40 -8.76 -7.83 6.33
N ALA A 41 -8.56 -9.06 5.85
CA ALA A 41 -7.61 -9.99 6.44
C ALA A 41 -6.17 -9.45 6.40
N ILE A 42 -5.76 -8.84 5.28
CA ILE A 42 -4.46 -8.16 5.15
C ILE A 42 -4.30 -7.08 6.22
N ILE A 43 -5.29 -6.20 6.40
CA ILE A 43 -5.27 -5.14 7.42
C ILE A 43 -5.06 -5.74 8.80
N THR A 44 -5.84 -6.76 9.16
CA THR A 44 -5.74 -7.40 10.48
C THR A 44 -4.36 -8.03 10.70
N LEU A 45 -3.85 -8.77 9.72
CA LEU A 45 -2.57 -9.47 9.83
C LEU A 45 -1.40 -8.49 9.99
N LEU A 46 -1.39 -7.42 9.19
CA LEU A 46 -0.30 -6.44 9.13
C LEU A 46 -0.40 -5.32 10.18
N SER A 47 -1.50 -5.24 10.95
CA SER A 47 -1.71 -4.22 11.98
C SER A 47 -0.54 -4.03 12.96
N VAL A 48 0.14 -5.13 13.32
CA VAL A 48 1.29 -5.12 14.24
C VAL A 48 2.50 -4.38 13.67
N PHE A 49 2.69 -4.38 12.35
CA PHE A 49 3.77 -3.65 11.67
C PHE A 49 3.53 -2.13 11.67
N ASN A 50 2.25 -1.72 11.80
CA ASN A 50 1.87 -0.32 11.85
C ASN A 50 1.97 0.26 13.27
N ALA A 51 1.59 -0.52 14.28
CA ALA A 51 1.48 -0.08 15.67
C ALA A 51 2.80 -0.11 16.46
N ASP A 52 3.67 -1.10 16.22
CA ASP A 52 4.86 -1.31 17.04
C ASP A 52 6.13 -0.80 16.34
N ASN A 53 6.74 0.24 16.89
CA ASN A 53 7.98 0.81 16.35
C ASN A 53 9.18 -0.14 16.46
N ASP A 54 9.23 -0.94 17.53
CA ASP A 54 10.40 -1.77 17.84
C ASP A 54 10.11 -3.27 17.72
N GLY A 55 8.85 -3.65 17.50
CA GLY A 55 8.41 -5.05 17.48
C GLY A 55 9.14 -5.93 16.49
N LEU A 56 9.51 -5.40 15.31
CA LEU A 56 10.32 -6.15 14.35
C LEU A 56 11.76 -6.34 14.87
N ARG A 57 12.41 -5.25 15.31
CA ARG A 57 13.76 -5.29 15.90
C ARG A 57 13.82 -6.33 17.04
N LYS A 58 12.92 -6.20 18.03
CA LYS A 58 12.82 -7.10 19.17
C LYS A 58 12.59 -8.56 18.78
N ALA A 59 11.74 -8.81 17.78
CA ALA A 59 11.52 -10.18 17.30
C ALA A 59 12.80 -10.80 16.72
N PHE A 60 13.60 -10.03 16.00
CA PHE A 60 14.90 -10.48 15.48
C PHE A 60 15.95 -10.63 16.57
N GLU A 61 16.04 -9.70 17.52
CA GLU A 61 16.94 -9.76 18.69
C GLU A 61 16.63 -11.00 19.56
N ASN A 62 15.36 -11.20 19.92
CA ASN A 62 14.93 -12.37 20.71
C ASN A 62 15.29 -13.68 20.01
N ARG A 63 15.07 -13.76 18.68
CA ARG A 63 15.44 -14.95 17.89
C ARG A 63 16.94 -15.21 17.94
N ALA A 64 17.77 -14.17 17.84
CA ALA A 64 19.22 -14.31 17.95
C ALA A 64 19.64 -14.79 19.35
N ASN A 65 18.87 -14.46 20.37
CA ASN A 65 19.07 -14.88 21.76
C ASN A 65 18.40 -16.24 22.11
N GLY A 66 17.84 -16.95 21.12
CA GLY A 66 17.27 -18.28 21.30
C GLY A 66 15.75 -18.32 21.54
N ASP A 67 15.06 -17.17 21.60
CA ASP A 67 13.60 -17.09 21.67
C ASP A 67 13.00 -16.70 20.32
N ALA A 68 12.48 -17.70 19.60
CA ALA A 68 11.91 -17.51 18.27
C ALA A 68 10.39 -17.29 18.26
N GLU A 69 9.69 -17.20 19.41
CA GLU A 69 8.22 -17.19 19.44
C GLU A 69 7.64 -15.99 18.67
N GLN A 70 8.06 -14.78 19.04
CA GLN A 70 7.57 -13.55 18.41
C GLN A 70 7.97 -13.50 16.94
N TRP A 71 9.20 -13.92 16.62
CA TRP A 71 9.69 -13.97 15.24
C TRP A 71 8.83 -14.89 14.37
N SER A 72 8.56 -16.12 14.82
CA SER A 72 7.75 -17.10 14.11
C SER A 72 6.32 -16.58 13.89
N LYS A 73 5.74 -15.97 14.92
CA LYS A 73 4.40 -15.37 14.85
C LYS A 73 4.32 -14.22 13.84
N LEU A 74 5.31 -13.33 13.81
CA LEU A 74 5.35 -12.23 12.84
C LEU A 74 5.58 -12.73 11.43
N LEU A 75 6.49 -13.70 11.22
CA LEU A 75 6.70 -14.33 9.93
C LEU A 75 5.42 -14.98 9.40
N GLY A 76 4.70 -15.72 10.25
CA GLY A 76 3.42 -16.34 9.90
C GLY A 76 2.38 -15.33 9.46
N ARG A 77 2.32 -14.15 10.09
CA ARG A 77 1.43 -13.05 9.68
C ARG A 77 1.81 -12.48 8.32
N VAL A 78 3.10 -12.24 8.06
CA VAL A 78 3.59 -11.73 6.78
C VAL A 78 3.29 -12.72 5.66
N ASN A 79 3.57 -14.01 5.87
CA ASN A 79 3.29 -15.05 4.88
C ASN A 79 1.80 -15.17 4.60
N LYS A 80 0.95 -15.22 5.64
CA LYS A 80 -0.50 -15.30 5.43
C LYS A 80 -1.06 -14.04 4.76
N ALA A 81 -0.51 -12.86 5.04
CA ALA A 81 -0.88 -11.64 4.35
C ALA A 81 -0.48 -11.67 2.87
N ARG A 82 0.65 -12.32 2.54
CA ARG A 82 1.06 -12.60 1.16
C ARG A 82 0.02 -13.46 0.44
N ASP A 83 -0.42 -14.55 1.05
CA ASP A 83 -1.43 -15.44 0.44
C ASP A 83 -2.73 -14.69 0.09
N TYR A 84 -3.17 -13.76 0.94
CA TYR A 84 -4.30 -12.88 0.63
C TYR A 84 -3.97 -11.83 -0.43
N GLY A 85 -2.77 -11.24 -0.38
CA GLY A 85 -2.31 -10.25 -1.35
C GLY A 85 -2.11 -10.81 -2.76
N ASP A 86 -1.82 -12.10 -2.90
CA ASP A 86 -1.66 -12.78 -4.19
C ASP A 86 -2.97 -12.95 -4.94
N LYS A 87 -4.11 -12.93 -4.23
CA LYS A 87 -5.45 -12.90 -4.82
C LYS A 87 -5.83 -11.52 -5.37
N LEU A 88 -5.09 -10.48 -4.98
CA LEU A 88 -5.39 -9.12 -5.38
C LEU A 88 -4.65 -8.74 -6.68
N GLU A 89 -5.33 -8.05 -7.59
CA GLU A 89 -4.75 -7.42 -8.78
C GLU A 89 -4.06 -6.09 -8.46
N VAL A 90 -2.97 -5.81 -9.18
CA VAL A 90 -2.11 -4.62 -8.95
C VAL A 90 -2.77 -3.31 -9.41
N PHE A 91 -3.74 -3.35 -10.33
CA PHE A 91 -4.33 -2.16 -10.95
C PHE A 91 -5.84 -2.02 -10.68
N MET A 92 -6.30 -2.58 -9.56
CA MET A 92 -7.70 -2.59 -9.15
C MET A 92 -7.89 -1.87 -7.81
N HIS A 93 -9.15 -1.66 -7.40
CA HIS A 93 -9.54 -0.90 -6.20
C HIS A 93 -8.72 -1.17 -4.91
N PHE A 94 -8.24 -2.41 -4.68
CA PHE A 94 -7.43 -2.77 -3.50
C PHE A 94 -5.91 -2.75 -3.74
N GLN A 95 -5.42 -1.97 -4.70
CA GLN A 95 -4.00 -1.87 -5.02
C GLN A 95 -3.16 -1.50 -3.78
N SER A 96 -3.63 -0.59 -2.93
CA SER A 96 -2.86 -0.21 -1.73
C SER A 96 -2.73 -1.36 -0.74
N CYS A 97 -3.71 -2.26 -0.66
CA CYS A 97 -3.60 -3.48 0.15
C CYS A 97 -2.49 -4.40 -0.34
N LYS A 98 -2.42 -4.65 -1.66
CA LYS A 98 -1.33 -5.44 -2.26
C LYS A 98 0.02 -4.78 -2.05
N ASN A 99 0.10 -3.47 -2.23
CA ASN A 99 1.32 -2.71 -1.98
C ASN A 99 1.74 -2.77 -0.50
N ALA A 100 0.80 -2.68 0.44
CA ALA A 100 1.09 -2.82 1.87
C ALA A 100 1.71 -4.18 2.20
N VAL A 101 1.22 -5.26 1.59
CA VAL A 101 1.84 -6.60 1.69
C VAL A 101 3.28 -6.58 1.15
N SER A 102 3.51 -6.03 -0.05
CA SER A 102 4.86 -5.91 -0.62
C SER A 102 5.81 -5.12 0.27
N GLN A 103 5.36 -3.99 0.83
CA GLN A 103 6.17 -3.18 1.74
C GLN A 103 6.40 -3.85 3.10
N ALA A 104 5.44 -4.64 3.61
CA ALA A 104 5.64 -5.46 4.81
C ALA A 104 6.68 -6.56 4.59
N ASN A 105 6.70 -7.18 3.39
CA ASN A 105 7.75 -8.12 3.00
C ASN A 105 9.12 -7.42 2.95
N LEU A 106 9.21 -6.23 2.35
CA LEU A 106 10.45 -5.44 2.30
C LEU A 106 10.94 -5.07 3.71
N LEU A 107 10.04 -4.61 4.58
CA LEU A 107 10.33 -4.36 6.00
C LEU A 107 10.96 -5.57 6.69
N TRP A 108 10.34 -6.75 6.49
CA TRP A 108 10.83 -8.00 7.05
C TRP A 108 12.23 -8.36 6.54
N THR A 109 12.46 -8.25 5.22
CA THR A 109 13.77 -8.55 4.63
C THR A 109 14.85 -7.55 5.01
N SER A 110 14.52 -6.26 5.09
CA SER A 110 15.47 -5.22 5.52
C SER A 110 15.84 -5.41 6.99
N ALA A 111 14.88 -5.73 7.86
CA ALA A 111 15.15 -6.07 9.25
C ALA A 111 16.05 -7.31 9.38
N ALA A 112 15.78 -8.37 8.60
CA ALA A 112 16.60 -9.58 8.59
C ALA A 112 18.05 -9.30 8.17
N SER A 113 18.28 -8.29 7.33
CA SER A 113 19.61 -7.90 6.89
C SER A 113 20.48 -7.29 8.01
N MET A 114 19.89 -6.82 9.10
CA MET A 114 20.59 -6.19 10.24
C MET A 114 20.81 -7.16 11.42
N VAL A 115 20.47 -8.45 11.28
CA VAL A 115 20.59 -9.44 12.37
C VAL A 115 22.03 -9.76 12.75
N ASN A 116 22.97 -9.62 11.81
CA ASN A 116 24.39 -9.91 12.07
C ASN A 116 25.11 -8.75 12.78
N ASP A 117 24.50 -7.57 12.82
CA ASP A 117 25.01 -6.39 13.51
C ASP A 117 23.84 -5.53 14.00
N PHE A 118 23.43 -5.76 15.25
CA PHE A 118 22.32 -5.00 15.83
C PHE A 118 22.66 -3.52 16.09
N SER A 119 23.93 -3.11 16.02
CA SER A 119 24.30 -1.70 16.12
C SER A 119 23.82 -0.86 14.92
N GLU A 120 23.55 -1.52 13.78
CA GLU A 120 22.97 -0.89 12.58
C GLU A 120 21.61 -0.22 12.89
N TRP A 121 20.84 -0.75 13.85
CA TRP A 121 19.56 -0.17 14.27
C TRP A 121 19.69 1.18 14.98
N ASP A 122 20.84 1.40 15.61
CA ASP A 122 21.15 2.60 16.39
C ASP A 122 22.05 3.57 15.60
N ASN A 123 22.48 3.19 14.40
CA ASN A 123 23.30 4.01 13.50
C ASN A 123 22.42 4.75 12.47
N PRO A 124 22.15 6.07 12.64
CA PRO A 124 21.32 6.83 11.70
C PRO A 124 21.93 6.93 10.29
N GLU A 125 23.25 6.75 10.14
CA GLU A 125 23.92 6.76 8.84
C GLU A 125 23.90 5.41 8.13
N SER A 126 23.45 4.35 8.81
CA SER A 126 23.33 3.01 8.24
C SER A 126 22.46 3.01 6.98
N PHE A 127 23.02 2.51 5.89
CA PHE A 127 22.27 2.29 4.66
C PHE A 127 21.13 1.28 4.86
N ARG A 128 21.33 0.25 5.69
CA ARG A 128 20.30 -0.77 5.99
C ARG A 128 19.15 -0.17 6.81
N LEU A 129 19.48 0.68 7.79
CA LEU A 129 18.46 1.39 8.57
C LEU A 129 17.65 2.35 7.69
N LYS A 130 18.32 3.09 6.80
CA LYS A 130 17.65 3.99 5.84
C LYS A 130 16.66 3.22 4.95
N GLN A 131 17.07 2.08 4.37
CA GLN A 131 16.16 1.22 3.59
C GLN A 131 14.96 0.73 4.43
N TYR A 132 15.21 0.27 5.66
CA TYR A 132 14.14 -0.17 6.55
C TYR A 132 13.15 0.96 6.83
N GLN A 133 13.64 2.17 7.10
CA GLN A 133 12.80 3.34 7.36
C GLN A 133 11.99 3.77 6.12
N GLU A 134 12.57 3.70 4.92
CA GLU A 134 11.86 3.95 3.66
C GLU A 134 10.75 2.93 3.41
N ALA A 135 11.06 1.64 3.53
CA ALA A 135 10.05 0.57 3.44
C ALA A 135 8.94 0.77 4.47
N ARG A 136 9.30 1.24 5.67
CA ARG A 136 8.34 1.51 6.75
C ARG A 136 7.41 2.66 6.43
N LYS A 137 7.96 3.75 5.91
CA LYS A 137 7.19 4.91 5.46
C LYS A 137 6.20 4.49 4.37
N SER A 138 6.68 3.79 3.35
CA SER A 138 5.86 3.27 2.25
C SER A 138 4.79 2.29 2.75
N PHE A 139 5.13 1.39 3.67
CA PHE A 139 4.18 0.49 4.31
C PHE A 139 3.06 1.25 5.00
N ARG A 140 3.38 2.24 5.84
CA ARG A 140 2.39 3.03 6.58
C ARG A 140 1.40 3.75 5.67
N THR A 141 1.90 4.36 4.59
CA THR A 141 1.06 5.02 3.59
C THR A 141 0.12 4.02 2.92
N ASN A 142 0.65 2.92 2.38
CA ASN A 142 -0.16 1.92 1.70
C ASN A 142 -1.16 1.22 2.64
N TYR A 143 -0.75 0.94 3.88
CA TYR A 143 -1.61 0.37 4.91
C TYR A 143 -2.74 1.32 5.31
N ALA A 144 -2.46 2.62 5.41
CA ALA A 144 -3.51 3.63 5.64
C ALA A 144 -4.50 3.66 4.48
N ASN A 145 -4.02 3.76 3.25
CA ASN A 145 -4.87 3.77 2.06
C ASN A 145 -5.69 2.48 1.93
N CYS A 146 -5.11 1.31 2.20
CA CYS A 146 -5.83 0.04 2.20
C CYS A 146 -7.01 0.04 3.19
N LYS A 147 -6.84 0.60 4.40
CA LYS A 147 -7.94 0.75 5.36
C LYS A 147 -9.06 1.64 4.80
N ASP A 148 -8.71 2.68 4.06
CA ASP A 148 -9.67 3.61 3.50
C ASP A 148 -10.39 3.00 2.29
N GLU A 149 -9.68 2.28 1.42
CA GLU A 149 -10.21 1.48 0.30
C GLU A 149 -11.22 0.44 0.78
N VAL A 150 -10.94 -0.26 1.88
CA VAL A 150 -11.86 -1.26 2.47
C VAL A 150 -13.16 -0.63 2.99
N LYS A 151 -13.09 0.60 3.52
CA LYS A 151 -14.26 1.32 4.02
C LYS A 151 -15.05 2.01 2.91
N SER A 152 -14.40 2.31 1.79
CA SER A 152 -14.94 3.17 0.74
C SER A 152 -15.09 2.37 -0.55
N PRO A 153 -16.30 1.89 -0.89
CA PRO A 153 -16.53 1.29 -2.21
C PRO A 153 -16.22 2.31 -3.34
N PRO A 154 -16.00 1.85 -4.58
CA PRO A 154 -15.89 2.72 -5.75
C PRO A 154 -17.01 3.77 -5.80
N GLN A 155 -16.63 5.01 -6.08
CA GLN A 155 -17.53 6.17 -6.15
C GLN A 155 -17.55 6.69 -7.58
N LYS A 156 -18.74 6.81 -8.19
CA LYS A 156 -18.90 7.15 -9.62
C LYS A 156 -18.17 8.43 -9.99
N GLU A 157 -18.14 9.40 -9.10
CA GLU A 157 -17.52 10.73 -9.30
C GLU A 157 -16.01 10.66 -9.56
N LYS A 158 -15.36 9.53 -9.27
CA LYS A 158 -13.93 9.29 -9.48
C LYS A 158 -13.59 8.67 -10.85
N TYR A 159 -14.59 8.40 -11.66
CA TYR A 159 -14.45 7.69 -12.95
C TYR A 159 -14.87 8.57 -14.11
N ASN A 160 -14.64 9.89 -14.03
CA ASN A 160 -14.87 10.82 -15.13
C ASN A 160 -13.58 11.05 -15.91
#